data_AF-A0A5S9MZJ5-F1
#
_entry.id   AF-A0A5S9MZJ5-F1
#
_cell.length_a   1.000
_cell.length_b   1.000
_cell.length_c   1.000
_cell.angle_alpha   90.00
_cell.angle_beta   90.00
_cell.angle_gamma   90.00
#
_symmetry.space_group_name_H-M   'P 1'
#
loop_
_entity.id
_entity.type
_entity.pdbx_description
1 polymer ?
#
loop_
_entity_poly.entity_id
_entity_poly.type
_entity_poly.pdbx_seq_one_letter_code
_entity_poly.pdbx_strand_id
1 'polypeptide(L)'
;MNLANNALLYTREDAEHQSLMGINAIEIPNGVCTDADCDSVEVLVWIEQLPAEEAVHVLSAMPFGDVRHLLYLMHERGFQRHATDIRRALALDTVNQEPMSMDYMKSGVAAHVKTRIGWIVGLSMMGFLTGMIIQKFEDALSALVILAFYIPVMGDTGGNVGSQAGVMIVRCLATGEVSLHQWREILWKELRVSLVMAGILMGVVMARVLLTGNGYSLPAGISLSMIGVSVSIAMAVQVVTSTLMGAMLPFAARLLRQDPAVLVSPLLTSVSDITGMLIYFYTATWVLGLH
;
A
#
# COMPACT_ATOMS: atom_id res chain seq x y z
N MET A 1 24.64 -0.60 12.18
CA MET A 1 24.24 -1.99 12.50
C MET A 1 23.81 -2.64 11.19
N ASN A 2 24.65 -3.56 10.69
CA ASN A 2 24.47 -4.54 9.61
C ASN A 2 24.05 -4.07 8.20
N LEU A 3 25.05 -3.69 7.40
CA LEU A 3 25.15 -4.11 5.99
C LEU A 3 26.10 -5.31 5.93
N ALA A 4 25.59 -6.47 6.33
CA ALA A 4 26.23 -7.75 6.09
C ALA A 4 25.11 -8.77 5.92
N ASN A 5 24.75 -9.07 4.67
CA ASN A 5 24.73 -10.45 4.18
C ASN A 5 24.23 -10.54 2.74
N ASN A 6 25.11 -11.08 1.91
CA ASN A 6 24.88 -11.87 0.70
C ASN A 6 24.73 -11.17 -0.65
N ALA A 7 25.64 -10.25 -0.93
CA ALA A 7 26.26 -10.19 -2.25
C ALA A 7 27.70 -9.69 -2.11
N LEU A 8 28.63 -10.47 -2.64
CA LEU A 8 30.06 -10.32 -2.43
C LEU A 8 30.62 -9.21 -3.35
N LEU A 9 30.60 -7.97 -2.85
CA LEU A 9 31.39 -6.86 -3.39
C LEU A 9 32.73 -6.88 -2.63
N TYR A 10 33.83 -7.19 -3.32
CA TYR A 10 35.15 -7.35 -2.70
C TYR A 10 36.15 -6.31 -3.21
N THR A 11 37.11 -5.95 -2.36
CA THR A 11 38.26 -5.13 -2.70
C THR A 11 39.42 -6.01 -3.23
N ARG A 12 40.41 -5.38 -3.88
CA ARG A 12 41.50 -6.07 -4.60
C ARG A 12 42.37 -7.01 -3.74
N GLU A 13 42.40 -6.83 -2.42
CA GLU A 13 43.11 -7.73 -1.49
C GLU A 13 42.40 -9.09 -1.30
N ASP A 14 41.07 -9.13 -1.42
CA ASP A 14 40.28 -10.36 -1.24
C ASP A 14 40.23 -11.22 -2.53
N ALA A 15 40.49 -10.60 -3.69
CA ALA A 15 40.43 -11.25 -5.00
C ALA A 15 41.53 -12.29 -5.23
N GLU A 16 42.75 -12.08 -4.70
CA GLU A 16 43.83 -13.06 -4.79
C GLU A 16 43.46 -14.39 -4.11
N HIS A 17 42.71 -14.32 -3.01
CA HIS A 17 42.30 -15.49 -2.23
C HIS A 17 41.19 -16.32 -2.88
N GLN A 18 40.34 -15.70 -3.73
CA GLN A 18 39.24 -16.37 -4.43
C GLN A 18 39.56 -16.89 -5.83
N SER A 19 40.67 -16.47 -6.44
CA SER A 19 41.19 -17.08 -7.68
C SER A 19 41.42 -18.60 -7.53
N LEU A 20 41.57 -19.08 -6.29
CA LEU A 20 41.68 -20.49 -5.91
C LEU A 20 40.33 -21.24 -5.84
N MET A 21 39.18 -20.57 -5.93
CA MET A 21 37.83 -21.16 -5.76
C MET A 21 36.93 -21.15 -7.01
N GLY A 22 37.41 -20.70 -8.18
CA GLY A 22 36.72 -20.90 -9.46
C GLY A 22 35.39 -20.16 -9.65
N ILE A 23 35.17 -19.05 -8.93
CA ILE A 23 34.01 -18.17 -9.10
C ILE A 23 34.44 -16.98 -9.96
N ASN A 24 33.73 -16.69 -11.06
CA ASN A 24 33.96 -15.50 -11.88
C ASN A 24 33.52 -14.24 -11.11
N ALA A 25 34.45 -13.64 -10.37
CA ALA A 25 34.27 -12.36 -9.68
C ALA A 25 34.49 -11.20 -10.68
N ILE A 26 33.59 -10.22 -10.67
CA ILE A 26 33.75 -8.96 -11.42
C ILE A 26 34.62 -8.04 -10.56
N GLU A 27 35.81 -7.69 -11.04
CA GLU A 27 36.74 -6.78 -10.33
C GLU A 27 36.18 -5.36 -10.26
N ILE A 28 36.07 -4.81 -9.04
CA ILE A 28 35.81 -3.38 -8.83
C ILE A 28 37.13 -2.62 -9.03
N PRO A 29 37.19 -1.58 -9.90
CA PRO A 29 38.40 -0.80 -10.10
C PRO A 29 38.91 -0.15 -8.81
N ASN A 30 40.23 -0.09 -8.64
CA ASN A 30 40.86 0.62 -7.52
C ASN A 30 40.38 2.08 -7.48
N GLY A 31 39.68 2.45 -6.40
CA GLY A 31 39.21 3.82 -6.16
C GLY A 31 37.69 3.97 -6.01
N VAL A 32 36.89 2.95 -6.31
CA VAL A 32 35.42 3.00 -6.09
C VAL A 32 35.11 2.64 -4.64
N CYS A 33 34.64 3.59 -3.84
CA CYS A 33 34.25 3.35 -2.45
C CYS A 33 32.90 2.59 -2.37
N THR A 34 32.80 1.60 -1.48
CA THR A 34 31.57 0.81 -1.26
C THR A 34 30.84 1.18 0.04
N ASP A 35 31.33 2.19 0.76
CA ASP A 35 30.77 2.64 2.03
C ASP A 35 29.56 3.56 1.84
N ALA A 36 28.72 3.65 2.89
CA ALA A 36 27.50 4.47 2.89
C ALA A 36 27.72 5.99 2.72
N ASP A 37 28.98 6.45 2.87
CA ASP A 37 29.43 7.84 2.64
C ASP A 37 30.04 8.04 1.24
N CYS A 38 29.98 7.05 0.34
CA CYS A 38 30.56 7.15 -1.00
C CYS A 38 29.82 8.19 -1.86
N ASP A 39 30.59 9.02 -2.55
CA ASP A 39 30.06 9.99 -3.49
C ASP A 39 29.35 9.24 -4.64
N SER A 40 28.03 9.41 -4.75
CA SER A 40 27.15 8.73 -5.73
C SER A 40 27.64 8.83 -7.18
N VAL A 41 28.55 9.75 -7.46
CA VAL A 41 29.23 9.97 -8.74
C VAL A 41 30.12 8.79 -9.15
N GLU A 42 30.89 8.18 -8.24
CA GLU A 42 31.86 7.13 -8.62
C GLU A 42 31.17 5.83 -9.03
N VAL A 43 30.15 5.43 -8.27
CA VAL A 43 29.31 4.26 -8.56
C VAL A 43 28.54 4.46 -9.88
N LEU A 44 28.08 5.69 -10.16
CA LEU A 44 27.43 6.05 -11.42
C LEU A 44 28.36 5.91 -12.63
N VAL A 45 29.57 6.46 -12.54
CA VAL A 45 30.57 6.43 -13.62
C VAL A 45 31.03 5.00 -13.89
N TRP A 46 31.07 4.15 -12.85
CA TRP A 46 31.39 2.75 -13.02
C TRP A 46 30.27 1.95 -13.68
N ILE A 47 29.02 2.11 -13.23
CA ILE A 47 27.85 1.45 -13.84
C ILE A 47 27.64 1.88 -15.30
N GLU A 48 28.01 3.11 -15.65
CA GLU A 48 28.02 3.61 -17.02
C GLU A 48 28.92 2.77 -17.94
N GLN A 49 30.08 2.34 -17.44
CA GLN A 49 31.09 1.63 -18.23
C GLN A 49 30.79 0.13 -18.36
N LEU A 50 29.88 -0.41 -17.56
CA LEU A 50 29.50 -1.82 -17.58
C LEU A 50 28.48 -2.12 -18.69
N PRO A 51 28.59 -3.27 -19.38
CA PRO A 51 27.50 -3.82 -20.18
C PRO A 51 26.23 -3.96 -19.32
N ALA A 52 25.05 -3.76 -19.93
CA ALA A 52 23.78 -3.80 -19.20
C ALA A 52 23.58 -5.12 -18.43
N GLU A 53 24.04 -6.26 -18.98
CA GLU A 53 23.97 -7.57 -18.31
C GLU A 53 24.81 -7.63 -17.02
N GLU A 54 26.02 -7.07 -17.03
CA GLU A 54 26.89 -7.03 -15.85
C GLU A 54 26.37 -6.03 -14.81
N ALA A 55 25.88 -4.87 -15.27
CA ALA A 55 25.25 -3.89 -14.40
C ALA A 55 24.02 -4.48 -13.67
N VAL A 56 23.21 -5.30 -14.36
CA VAL A 56 22.07 -5.99 -13.74
C VAL A 56 22.50 -6.94 -12.63
N HIS A 57 23.60 -7.68 -12.81
CA HIS A 57 24.14 -8.56 -11.77
C HIS A 57 24.54 -7.78 -10.52
N VAL A 58 25.26 -6.67 -10.68
CA VAL A 58 25.67 -5.80 -9.57
C VAL A 58 24.48 -5.13 -8.89
N LEU A 59 23.53 -4.60 -9.67
CA LEU A 59 22.37 -3.89 -9.14
C LEU A 59 21.37 -4.83 -8.45
N SER A 60 21.27 -6.09 -8.88
CA SER A 60 20.40 -7.09 -8.26
C SER A 60 20.77 -7.44 -6.82
N ALA A 61 22.02 -7.17 -6.45
CA ALA A 61 22.60 -7.38 -5.13
C ALA A 61 22.33 -6.22 -4.15
N MET A 62 21.88 -5.07 -4.65
CA MET A 62 21.68 -3.86 -3.84
C MET A 62 20.24 -3.72 -3.32
N PRO A 63 20.02 -2.94 -2.25
CA PRO A 63 18.68 -2.58 -1.82
C PRO A 63 17.91 -1.83 -2.93
N PHE A 64 16.63 -2.18 -3.08
CA PHE A 64 15.76 -1.63 -4.14
C PHE A 64 15.66 -0.10 -4.18
N GLY A 65 15.81 0.57 -3.03
CA GLY A 65 15.79 2.04 -2.96
C GLY A 65 17.00 2.65 -3.66
N ASP A 66 18.18 2.07 -3.43
CA ASP A 66 19.46 2.55 -3.96
C ASP A 66 19.55 2.32 -5.46
N VAL A 67 19.08 1.16 -5.93
CA VAL A 67 18.96 0.85 -7.38
C VAL A 67 18.07 1.89 -8.08
N ARG A 68 16.94 2.27 -7.48
CA ARG A 68 16.02 3.25 -8.07
C ARG A 68 16.62 4.65 -8.12
N HIS A 69 17.34 5.04 -7.06
CA HIS A 69 18.03 6.32 -7.00
C HIS A 69 19.16 6.41 -8.03
N LEU A 70 19.97 5.36 -8.17
CA LEU A 70 21.01 5.26 -9.19
C LEU A 70 20.44 5.35 -10.61
N LEU A 71 19.39 4.59 -10.91
CA LEU A 71 18.72 4.65 -12.23
C LEU A 71 18.13 6.04 -12.52
N TYR A 72 17.63 6.73 -11.50
CA TYR A 72 17.18 8.11 -11.61
C TYR A 72 18.33 9.08 -11.91
N LEU A 73 19.45 8.97 -11.20
CA LEU A 73 20.63 9.82 -11.45
C LEU A 73 21.24 9.57 -12.85
N MET A 74 21.25 8.32 -13.32
CA MET A 74 21.67 7.97 -14.69
C MET A 74 20.76 8.63 -15.73
N HIS A 75 19.45 8.64 -15.48
CA HIS A 75 18.46 9.29 -16.33
C HIS A 75 18.71 10.81 -16.40
N GLU A 76 18.86 11.47 -15.25
CA GLU A 76 19.05 12.93 -15.15
C GLU A 76 20.38 13.40 -15.79
N ARG A 77 21.42 12.57 -15.76
CA ARG A 77 22.73 12.84 -16.39
C ARG A 77 22.81 12.51 -17.88
N GLY A 78 21.71 12.06 -18.50
CA GLY A 78 21.64 11.83 -19.95
C GLY A 78 21.88 10.39 -20.40
N PHE A 79 22.10 9.44 -19.49
CA PHE A 79 22.30 8.00 -19.79
C PHE A 79 20.98 7.24 -19.92
N GLN A 80 20.03 7.87 -20.57
CA GLN A 80 18.63 7.46 -20.73
C GLN A 80 18.48 6.04 -21.27
N ARG A 81 19.25 5.69 -22.32
CA ARG A 81 19.19 4.38 -22.97
C ARG A 81 19.71 3.28 -22.04
N HIS A 82 20.90 3.48 -21.47
CA HIS A 82 21.54 2.51 -20.59
C HIS A 82 20.72 2.25 -19.32
N ALA A 83 20.21 3.31 -18.70
CA ALA A 83 19.31 3.19 -17.54
C ALA A 83 18.04 2.42 -17.89
N THR A 84 17.47 2.64 -19.08
CA THR A 84 16.26 1.93 -19.54
C THR A 84 16.53 0.46 -19.81
N ASP A 85 17.66 0.12 -20.43
CA ASP A 85 18.03 -1.26 -20.74
C ASP A 85 18.29 -2.08 -19.46
N ILE A 86 18.97 -1.48 -18.48
CA ILE A 86 19.14 -2.06 -17.14
C ILE A 86 17.79 -2.23 -16.43
N ARG A 87 16.91 -1.23 -16.51
CA ARG A 87 15.58 -1.26 -15.88
C ARG A 87 14.69 -2.38 -16.45
N ARG A 88 14.76 -2.60 -17.76
CA ARG A 88 14.11 -3.72 -18.47
C ARG A 88 14.67 -5.06 -18.04
N ALA A 89 16.00 -5.19 -18.01
CA ALA A 89 16.67 -6.43 -17.65
C ALA A 89 16.47 -6.82 -16.18
N LEU A 90 16.35 -5.85 -15.26
CA LEU A 90 15.96 -6.07 -13.87
C LEU A 90 14.45 -6.33 -13.68
N ALA A 91 13.67 -6.34 -14.76
CA ALA A 91 12.21 -6.43 -14.73
C ALA A 91 11.53 -5.37 -13.84
N LEU A 92 12.18 -4.23 -13.59
CA LEU A 92 11.64 -3.12 -12.81
C LEU A 92 10.44 -2.46 -13.51
N ASP A 93 10.32 -2.66 -14.82
CA ASP A 93 9.17 -2.23 -15.62
C ASP A 93 7.89 -3.05 -15.34
N THR A 94 8.00 -4.22 -14.68
CA THR A 94 6.83 -5.09 -14.40
C THR A 94 6.00 -4.65 -13.20
N VAL A 95 6.51 -3.70 -12.41
CA VAL A 95 5.78 -3.07 -11.30
C VAL A 95 5.29 -1.71 -11.75
N ASN A 96 4.20 -1.66 -12.53
CA ASN A 96 3.27 -0.54 -12.78
C ASN A 96 3.75 0.92 -12.52
N GLN A 97 4.97 1.26 -12.91
CA GLN A 97 5.48 2.62 -12.99
C GLN A 97 6.24 2.73 -14.30
N GLU A 98 5.48 2.84 -15.39
CA GLU A 98 5.99 3.46 -16.62
C GLU A 98 6.73 4.75 -16.23
N PRO A 99 7.90 5.01 -16.85
CA PRO A 99 8.81 6.03 -16.38
C PRO A 99 8.08 7.36 -16.25
N MET A 100 8.22 7.96 -15.07
CA MET A 100 7.78 9.32 -14.74
C MET A 100 8.66 10.35 -15.48
N SER A 101 8.94 10.12 -16.76
CA SER A 101 9.70 11.00 -17.66
C SER A 101 8.90 11.35 -18.92
N MET A 102 7.65 10.94 -19.02
CA MET A 102 6.71 11.59 -19.93
C MET A 102 6.38 12.94 -19.30
N ASP A 103 6.99 14.01 -19.82
CA ASP A 103 6.58 15.38 -19.51
C ASP A 103 5.04 15.43 -19.60
N TYR A 104 4.40 15.68 -18.45
CA TYR A 104 2.95 15.48 -18.27
C TYR A 104 2.15 16.25 -19.31
N MET A 105 2.68 17.42 -19.71
CA MET A 105 2.10 18.30 -20.71
C MET A 105 2.40 17.86 -22.15
N LYS A 106 3.46 17.09 -22.39
CA LYS A 106 3.82 16.56 -23.72
C LYS A 106 3.23 15.18 -24.01
N SER A 107 2.79 14.46 -22.97
CA SER A 107 2.10 13.19 -23.13
C SER A 107 0.67 13.41 -23.62
N GLY A 108 0.32 12.79 -24.75
CA GLY A 108 -1.06 12.84 -25.24
C GLY A 108 -2.04 12.15 -24.29
N VAL A 109 -3.31 12.59 -24.31
CA VAL A 109 -4.38 12.04 -23.47
C VAL A 109 -4.48 10.50 -23.57
N ALA A 110 -4.33 9.95 -24.76
CA ALA A 110 -4.38 8.49 -24.97
C ALA A 110 -3.25 7.73 -24.25
N ALA A 111 -2.08 8.35 -24.07
CA ALA A 111 -0.98 7.76 -23.31
C ALA A 111 -1.34 7.70 -21.82
N HIS A 112 -1.86 8.79 -21.26
CA HIS A 112 -2.35 8.83 -19.87
C HIS A 112 -3.50 7.85 -19.61
N VAL A 113 -4.41 7.69 -20.56
CA VAL A 113 -5.51 6.73 -20.44
C VAL A 113 -4.95 5.31 -20.38
N LYS A 114 -4.03 4.94 -21.28
CA LYS A 114 -3.46 3.59 -21.32
C LYS A 114 -2.74 3.20 -20.02
N THR A 115 -2.06 4.14 -19.36
CA THR A 115 -1.36 3.86 -18.10
C THR A 115 -2.30 3.72 -16.90
N ARG A 116 -3.50 4.32 -16.95
CA ARG A 116 -4.45 4.34 -15.82
C ARG A 116 -5.61 3.37 -15.97
N ILE A 117 -6.07 3.12 -17.19
CA ILE A 117 -7.34 2.43 -17.44
C ILE A 117 -7.33 1.01 -16.89
N GLY A 118 -6.24 0.26 -17.03
CA GLY A 118 -6.14 -1.10 -16.47
C GLY A 118 -6.32 -1.10 -14.96
N TRP A 119 -5.69 -0.15 -14.28
CA TRP A 119 -5.81 0.02 -12.83
C TRP A 119 -7.22 0.45 -12.40
N ILE A 120 -7.80 1.45 -13.06
CA ILE A 120 -9.16 1.95 -12.77
C ILE A 120 -10.20 0.85 -13.01
N VAL A 121 -10.07 0.09 -14.09
CA VAL A 121 -10.96 -1.04 -14.39
C VAL A 121 -10.82 -2.12 -13.31
N GLY A 122 -9.60 -2.45 -12.89
CA GLY A 122 -9.36 -3.41 -11.81
C GLY A 122 -10.01 -3.00 -10.49
N LEU A 123 -9.84 -1.75 -10.06
CA LEU A 123 -10.51 -1.21 -8.87
C LEU A 123 -12.03 -1.18 -9.02
N SER A 124 -12.53 -0.84 -10.21
CA SER A 124 -13.97 -0.86 -10.51
C SER A 124 -14.55 -2.28 -10.42
N MET A 125 -13.79 -3.30 -10.85
CA MET A 125 -14.16 -4.72 -10.68
C MET A 125 -14.29 -5.10 -9.20
N MET A 126 -13.42 -4.58 -8.33
CA MET A 126 -13.57 -4.78 -6.88
C MET A 126 -14.83 -4.10 -6.35
N GLY A 127 -15.20 -2.93 -6.86
CA GLY A 127 -16.45 -2.26 -6.51
C GLY A 127 -17.71 -3.09 -6.78
N PHE A 128 -17.71 -3.92 -7.83
CA PHE A 128 -18.82 -4.86 -8.07
C PHE A 128 -18.98 -5.91 -6.97
N LEU A 129 -17.90 -6.31 -6.28
CA LEU A 129 -17.99 -7.22 -5.13
C LEU A 129 -18.76 -6.59 -3.97
N THR A 130 -18.52 -5.30 -3.70
CA THR A 130 -19.30 -4.52 -2.73
C THR A 130 -20.78 -4.49 -3.12
N GLY A 131 -21.09 -4.28 -4.40
CA GLY A 131 -22.46 -4.35 -4.93
C GLY A 131 -23.12 -5.71 -4.73
N MET A 132 -22.40 -6.82 -4.97
CA MET A 132 -22.89 -8.18 -4.72
C MET A 132 -23.18 -8.42 -3.24
N ILE A 133 -22.36 -7.86 -2.34
CA ILE A 133 -22.62 -7.95 -0.89
C ILE A 133 -23.90 -7.20 -0.55
N ILE A 134 -24.08 -5.98 -1.05
CA ILE A 134 -25.32 -5.21 -0.83
C ILE A 134 -26.54 -5.98 -1.34
N GLN A 135 -26.45 -6.58 -2.54
CA GLN A 135 -27.53 -7.39 -3.12
C GLN A 135 -27.86 -8.60 -2.24
N LYS A 136 -26.87 -9.25 -1.64
CA LYS A 136 -27.10 -10.37 -0.70
C LYS A 136 -27.97 -9.97 0.49
N PHE A 137 -27.96 -8.70 0.89
CA PHE A 137 -28.74 -8.17 2.01
C PHE A 137 -29.94 -7.32 1.56
N GLU A 138 -30.46 -7.55 0.35
CA GLU A 138 -31.64 -6.88 -0.20
C GLU A 138 -32.88 -7.03 0.69
N ASP A 139 -33.10 -8.20 1.29
CA ASP A 139 -34.21 -8.45 2.20
C ASP A 139 -34.16 -7.55 3.45
N ALA A 140 -32.96 -7.39 4.03
CA ALA A 140 -32.75 -6.50 5.17
C ALA A 140 -32.96 -5.02 4.80
N LEU A 141 -32.54 -4.62 3.60
CA LEU A 141 -32.76 -3.26 3.09
C LEU A 141 -34.23 -2.99 2.77
N SER A 142 -34.95 -3.99 2.27
CA SER A 142 -36.39 -3.92 2.01
C SER A 142 -37.19 -3.81 3.30
N ALA A 143 -36.78 -4.54 4.33
CA ALA A 143 -37.37 -4.44 5.67
C ALA A 143 -37.06 -3.10 6.35
N LEU A 144 -35.86 -2.55 6.14
CA LEU A 144 -35.39 -1.36 6.84
C LEU A 144 -34.54 -0.45 5.93
N VAL A 145 -35.21 0.36 5.13
CA VAL A 145 -34.61 1.28 4.14
C VAL A 145 -33.60 2.25 4.77
N ILE A 146 -33.77 2.61 6.05
CA ILE A 146 -32.86 3.55 6.73
C ILE A 146 -31.41 3.03 6.78
N LEU A 147 -31.18 1.70 6.68
CA LEU A 147 -29.85 1.11 6.62
C LEU A 147 -29.06 1.59 5.38
N ALA A 148 -29.72 1.84 4.25
CA ALA A 148 -29.06 2.31 3.03
C ALA A 148 -28.35 3.66 3.20
N PHE A 149 -28.85 4.55 4.07
CA PHE A 149 -28.20 5.84 4.33
C PHE A 149 -26.86 5.75 5.04
N TYR A 150 -26.55 4.60 5.64
CA TYR A 150 -25.30 4.39 6.35
C TYR A 150 -24.23 3.70 5.50
N ILE A 151 -24.61 3.15 4.34
CA ILE A 151 -23.66 2.52 3.40
C ILE A 151 -22.53 3.49 3.00
N PRO A 152 -22.80 4.74 2.54
CA PRO A 152 -21.71 5.62 2.10
C PRO A 152 -20.75 5.99 3.23
N VAL A 153 -21.27 6.28 4.42
CA VAL A 153 -20.41 6.69 5.55
C VAL A 153 -19.58 5.52 6.08
N MET A 154 -20.06 4.28 5.97
CA MET A 154 -19.33 3.08 6.39
C MET A 154 -18.11 2.84 5.50
N GLY A 155 -18.29 2.91 4.18
CA GLY A 155 -17.20 2.78 3.22
C GLY A 155 -16.18 3.91 3.36
N ASP A 156 -16.66 5.16 3.33
CA ASP A 156 -15.80 6.35 3.41
C ASP A 156 -14.99 6.41 4.70
N THR A 157 -15.62 6.19 5.86
CA THR A 157 -14.89 6.19 7.16
C THR A 157 -13.85 5.08 7.20
N GLY A 158 -14.21 3.88 6.73
CA GLY A 158 -13.27 2.76 6.64
C GLY A 158 -12.07 3.10 5.76
N GLY A 159 -12.30 3.52 4.51
CA GLY A 159 -11.25 3.84 3.56
C GLY A 159 -10.34 4.97 4.04
N ASN A 160 -10.90 6.01 4.66
CA ASN A 160 -10.15 7.16 5.15
C ASN A 160 -9.26 6.81 6.34
N VAL A 161 -9.77 6.10 7.35
CA VAL A 161 -8.98 5.72 8.53
C VAL A 161 -7.88 4.73 8.14
N GLY A 162 -8.19 3.73 7.32
CA GLY A 162 -7.20 2.78 6.83
C GLY A 162 -6.10 3.48 6.04
N SER A 163 -6.46 4.36 5.09
CA SER A 163 -5.49 5.08 4.27
C SER A 163 -4.61 5.99 5.13
N GLN A 164 -5.19 6.65 6.14
CA GLN A 164 -4.43 7.48 7.07
C GLN A 164 -3.37 6.66 7.82
N ALA A 165 -3.74 5.49 8.34
CA ALA A 165 -2.79 4.59 9.02
C ALA A 165 -1.70 4.11 8.06
N GLY A 166 -2.07 3.63 6.87
CA GLY A 166 -1.11 3.13 5.88
C GLY A 166 -0.12 4.20 5.42
N VAL A 167 -0.60 5.43 5.13
CA VAL A 167 0.27 6.54 4.72
C VAL A 167 1.24 6.92 5.83
N MET A 168 0.79 6.94 7.08
CA MET A 168 1.66 7.20 8.23
C MET A 168 2.77 6.14 8.34
N ILE A 169 2.42 4.86 8.24
CA ILE A 169 3.41 3.77 8.33
C ILE A 169 4.39 3.78 7.16
N VAL A 170 3.94 4.02 5.92
CA VAL A 170 4.84 4.19 4.77
C VAL A 170 5.81 5.34 5.01
N ARG A 171 5.34 6.47 5.53
CA ARG A 171 6.19 7.61 5.84
C ARG A 171 7.25 7.23 6.89
N CYS A 172 6.84 6.63 8.00
CA CYS A 172 7.77 6.23 9.07
C CYS A 172 8.80 5.18 8.58
N LEU A 173 8.41 4.29 7.67
CA LEU A 173 9.33 3.35 7.04
C LEU A 173 10.32 4.07 6.10
N ALA A 174 9.85 5.07 5.35
CA ALA A 174 10.68 5.85 4.43
C ALA A 174 11.66 6.78 5.16
N THR A 175 11.28 7.31 6.33
CA THR A 175 12.16 8.15 7.17
C THR A 175 13.08 7.33 8.09
N GLY A 176 12.94 6.00 8.12
CA GLY A 176 13.71 5.14 9.01
C GLY A 176 13.33 5.23 10.50
N GLU A 177 12.22 5.90 10.82
CA GLU A 177 11.69 5.99 12.20
C GLU A 177 11.24 4.62 12.72
N VAL A 178 10.79 3.74 11.83
CA VAL A 178 10.41 2.36 12.14
C VAL A 178 11.02 1.40 11.14
N SER A 179 11.25 0.16 11.57
CA SER A 179 11.75 -0.92 10.73
C SER A 179 10.67 -1.96 10.44
N LEU A 180 10.86 -2.73 9.35
CA LEU A 180 9.94 -3.82 8.97
C LEU A 180 9.79 -4.90 10.05
N HIS A 181 10.81 -5.08 10.89
CA HIS A 181 10.81 -6.06 11.97
C HIS A 181 9.87 -5.66 13.14
N GLN A 182 9.53 -4.38 13.26
CA GLN A 182 8.67 -3.85 14.33
C GLN A 182 7.17 -3.91 14.00
N TRP A 183 6.77 -4.65 12.96
CA TRP A 183 5.37 -4.73 12.50
C TRP A 183 4.38 -5.10 13.63
N ARG A 184 4.78 -5.95 14.58
CA ARG A 184 3.93 -6.34 15.73
C ARG A 184 3.70 -5.18 16.71
N GLU A 185 4.75 -4.42 17.01
CA GLU A 185 4.68 -3.26 17.89
C GLU A 185 3.82 -2.15 17.27
N ILE A 186 3.97 -1.97 15.95
CA ILE A 186 3.18 -1.03 15.16
C ILE A 186 1.71 -1.43 15.16
N LEU A 187 1.39 -2.70 14.86
CA LEU A 187 0.02 -3.20 14.95
C LEU A 187 -0.59 -3.01 16.34
N TRP A 188 0.18 -3.28 17.39
CA TRP A 188 -0.32 -3.13 18.75
C TRP A 188 -0.56 -1.65 19.13
N LYS A 189 0.24 -0.73 18.60
CA LYS A 189 0.00 0.70 18.74
C LYS A 189 -1.27 1.11 17.98
N GLU A 190 -1.39 0.73 16.72
CA GLU A 190 -2.55 1.05 15.86
C GLU A 190 -3.86 0.44 16.35
N LEU A 191 -3.82 -0.76 16.94
CA LEU A 191 -4.99 -1.34 17.62
C LEU A 191 -5.48 -0.42 18.74
N ARG A 192 -4.59 0.06 19.61
CA ARG A 192 -4.97 0.96 20.72
C ARG A 192 -5.49 2.29 20.23
N VAL A 193 -4.85 2.87 19.21
CA VAL A 193 -5.29 4.12 18.59
C VAL A 193 -6.69 3.95 17.99
N SER A 194 -6.90 2.88 17.21
CA SER A 194 -8.19 2.59 16.58
C SER A 194 -9.31 2.29 17.57
N LEU A 195 -9.04 1.64 18.71
CA LEU A 195 -10.04 1.43 19.77
C LEU A 195 -10.54 2.76 20.37
N VAL A 196 -9.65 3.73 20.57
CA VAL A 196 -10.03 5.05 21.06
C VAL A 196 -10.84 5.81 20.01
N MET A 197 -10.39 5.81 18.75
CA MET A 197 -11.14 6.43 17.64
C MET A 197 -12.51 5.79 17.44
N ALA A 198 -12.60 4.47 17.53
CA ALA A 198 -13.83 3.71 17.44
C ALA A 198 -14.81 4.11 18.56
N GLY A 199 -14.36 4.24 19.81
CA GLY A 199 -15.20 4.69 20.92
C GLY A 199 -15.78 6.10 20.70
N ILE A 200 -14.98 7.02 20.18
CA ILE A 200 -15.45 8.38 19.83
C ILE A 200 -16.49 8.31 18.71
N LEU A 201 -16.19 7.58 17.63
CA LEU A 201 -17.08 7.45 16.47
C LEU A 201 -18.39 6.75 16.81
N MET A 202 -18.40 5.79 17.75
CA MET A 202 -19.65 5.18 18.24
C MET A 202 -20.63 6.22 18.78
N GLY A 203 -20.13 7.16 19.58
CA GLY A 203 -20.93 8.25 20.15
C GLY A 203 -21.45 9.20 19.07
N VAL A 204 -20.59 9.58 18.12
CA VAL A 204 -20.96 10.46 17.00
C VAL A 204 -22.03 9.81 16.11
N VAL A 205 -21.84 8.55 15.74
CA VAL A 205 -22.79 7.79 14.91
C VAL A 205 -24.13 7.62 15.63
N MET A 206 -24.10 7.29 16.93
CA MET A 206 -25.31 7.17 17.74
C MET A 206 -26.09 8.49 17.76
N ALA A 207 -25.40 9.60 18.07
CA ALA A 207 -26.02 10.92 18.09
C ALA A 207 -26.62 11.27 16.72
N ARG A 208 -25.89 11.01 15.63
CA ARG A 208 -26.36 11.25 14.26
C ARG A 208 -27.63 10.45 13.95
N VAL A 209 -27.68 9.16 14.32
CA VAL A 209 -28.86 8.32 14.10
C VAL A 209 -30.08 8.87 14.86
N LEU A 210 -29.92 9.22 16.13
CA LEU A 210 -31.01 9.73 16.97
C LEU A 210 -31.53 11.10 16.49
N LEU A 211 -30.66 11.95 15.96
CA LEU A 211 -31.04 13.27 15.45
C LEU A 211 -31.73 13.22 14.07
N THR A 212 -31.34 12.27 13.21
CA THR A 212 -31.79 12.23 11.81
C THR A 212 -32.85 11.16 11.52
N GLY A 213 -33.08 10.23 12.46
CA GLY A 213 -33.93 9.06 12.24
C GLY A 213 -35.44 9.24 12.48
N ASN A 214 -35.89 10.39 12.98
CA ASN A 214 -37.29 10.60 13.42
C ASN A 214 -38.34 10.61 12.29
N GLY A 215 -37.92 10.55 11.01
CA GLY A 215 -38.81 10.59 9.85
C GLY A 215 -39.17 9.24 9.24
N TYR A 216 -38.64 8.12 9.75
CA TYR A 216 -38.82 6.80 9.12
C TYR A 216 -39.87 5.95 9.84
N SER A 217 -40.74 5.30 9.06
CA SER A 217 -41.62 4.23 9.56
C SER A 217 -40.77 3.02 9.93
N LEU A 218 -40.74 2.67 11.21
CA LEU A 218 -39.97 1.52 11.71
C LEU A 218 -40.87 0.28 11.85
N PRO A 219 -40.38 -0.92 11.48
CA PRO A 219 -41.08 -2.17 11.76
C PRO A 219 -41.35 -2.36 13.25
N ALA A 220 -42.44 -3.06 13.58
CA ALA A 220 -42.79 -3.36 14.97
C ALA A 220 -41.65 -4.16 15.65
N GLY A 221 -41.19 -3.71 16.80
CA GLY A 221 -40.09 -4.32 17.55
C GLY A 221 -38.70 -3.75 17.27
N ILE A 222 -38.53 -2.90 16.25
CA ILE A 222 -37.27 -2.20 15.96
C ILE A 222 -37.38 -0.74 16.41
N SER A 223 -36.50 -0.33 17.32
CA SER A 223 -36.41 1.06 17.75
C SER A 223 -35.26 1.80 17.08
N LEU A 224 -35.36 3.12 17.01
CA LEU A 224 -34.29 3.95 16.46
C LEU A 224 -32.98 3.81 17.24
N SER A 225 -33.06 3.57 18.55
CA SER A 225 -31.88 3.32 19.39
C SER A 225 -31.21 1.99 19.06
N MET A 226 -31.96 0.92 18.74
CA MET A 226 -31.38 -0.35 18.28
C MET A 226 -30.62 -0.19 16.96
N ILE A 227 -31.17 0.60 16.03
CA ILE A 227 -30.48 0.94 14.77
C ILE A 227 -29.21 1.73 15.08
N GLY A 228 -29.28 2.71 15.98
CA GLY A 228 -28.12 3.49 16.42
C GLY A 228 -27.03 2.60 17.00
N VAL A 229 -27.38 1.68 17.91
CA VAL A 229 -26.44 0.71 18.50
C VAL A 229 -25.81 -0.14 17.42
N SER A 230 -26.63 -0.70 16.52
CA SER A 230 -26.17 -1.54 15.43
C SER A 230 -25.15 -0.84 14.54
N VAL A 231 -25.48 0.36 14.05
CA VAL A 231 -24.60 1.12 13.15
C VAL A 231 -23.33 1.56 13.88
N SER A 232 -23.43 1.98 15.14
CA SER A 232 -22.27 2.36 15.95
C SER A 232 -21.30 1.19 16.18
N ILE A 233 -21.81 0.00 16.53
CA ILE A 233 -20.97 -1.20 16.70
C ILE A 233 -20.31 -1.57 15.37
N ALA A 234 -21.06 -1.60 14.27
CA ALA A 234 -20.51 -1.88 12.96
C ALA A 234 -19.38 -0.90 12.59
N MET A 235 -19.60 0.41 12.81
CA MET A 235 -18.61 1.44 12.56
C MET A 235 -17.36 1.24 13.42
N ALA A 236 -17.51 0.91 14.70
CA ALA A 236 -16.38 0.66 15.59
C ALA A 236 -15.50 -0.49 15.09
N VAL A 237 -16.14 -1.62 14.75
CA VAL A 237 -15.44 -2.80 14.23
C VAL A 237 -14.78 -2.50 12.89
N GLN A 238 -15.44 -1.75 12.01
CA GLN A 238 -14.90 -1.34 10.72
C GLN A 238 -13.68 -0.42 10.86
N VAL A 239 -13.73 0.56 11.76
CA VAL A 239 -12.61 1.46 12.05
C VAL A 239 -11.39 0.68 12.54
N VAL A 240 -11.58 -0.24 13.49
CA VAL A 240 -10.49 -1.08 14.00
C VAL A 240 -9.92 -1.95 12.87
N THR A 241 -10.78 -2.65 12.14
CA THR A 241 -10.36 -3.56 11.06
C THR A 241 -9.61 -2.81 9.97
N SER A 242 -10.15 -1.69 9.49
CA SER A 242 -9.53 -0.90 8.43
C SER A 242 -8.20 -0.27 8.87
N THR A 243 -8.10 0.23 10.11
CA THR A 243 -6.84 0.76 10.64
C THR A 243 -5.74 -0.31 10.63
N LEU A 244 -6.06 -1.51 11.10
CA LEU A 244 -5.11 -2.62 11.15
C LEU A 244 -4.71 -3.09 9.75
N MET A 245 -5.66 -3.14 8.82
CA MET A 245 -5.37 -3.46 7.41
C MET A 245 -4.46 -2.42 6.77
N GLY A 246 -4.73 -1.13 7.00
CA GLY A 246 -3.90 -0.03 6.51
C GLY A 246 -2.50 -0.09 7.07
N ALA A 247 -2.36 -0.34 8.38
CA ALA A 247 -1.07 -0.51 9.03
C ALA A 247 -0.30 -1.72 8.50
N MET A 248 -0.97 -2.82 8.13
CA MET A 248 -0.32 -4.03 7.62
C MET A 248 0.10 -3.97 6.16
N LEU A 249 -0.60 -3.16 5.36
CA LEU A 249 -0.43 -3.13 3.92
C LEU A 249 1.02 -2.83 3.48
N PRO A 250 1.78 -1.91 4.10
CA PRO A 250 3.17 -1.68 3.74
C PRO A 250 4.09 -2.90 3.94
N PHE A 251 3.86 -3.67 5.01
CA PHE A 251 4.63 -4.89 5.28
C PHE A 251 4.28 -6.01 4.30
N ALA A 252 2.98 -6.17 3.99
CA ALA A 252 2.52 -7.15 3.00
C ALA A 252 3.05 -6.81 1.59
N ALA A 253 2.99 -5.54 1.19
CA ALA A 253 3.50 -5.08 -0.09
C ALA A 253 5.01 -5.36 -0.23
N ARG A 254 5.78 -5.14 0.85
CA ARG A 254 7.22 -5.42 0.83
C ARG A 254 7.54 -6.91 0.71
N LEU A 255 6.75 -7.79 1.32
CA LEU A 255 6.87 -9.24 1.16
C LEU A 255 6.61 -9.67 -0.29
N LEU A 256 5.67 -9.00 -0.95
CA LEU A 256 5.34 -9.21 -2.37
C LEU A 256 6.27 -8.47 -3.34
N ARG A 257 7.33 -7.82 -2.84
CA ARG A 257 8.28 -7.00 -3.62
C ARG A 257 7.61 -5.86 -4.42
N GLN A 258 6.46 -5.36 -3.95
CA GLN A 258 5.77 -4.22 -4.54
C GLN A 258 6.03 -2.93 -3.77
N ASP A 259 5.88 -1.79 -4.45
CA ASP A 259 6.01 -0.48 -3.81
C ASP A 259 4.76 -0.18 -2.97
N PRO A 260 4.88 -0.09 -1.63
CA PRO A 260 3.74 0.18 -0.77
C PRO A 260 3.09 1.53 -1.08
N ALA A 261 3.85 2.54 -1.50
CA ALA A 261 3.33 3.89 -1.75
C ALA A 261 2.28 3.93 -2.87
N VAL A 262 2.35 3.00 -3.82
CA VAL A 262 1.40 2.91 -4.95
C VAL A 262 0.08 2.24 -4.53
N LEU A 263 0.13 1.36 -3.53
CA LEU A 263 -0.98 0.49 -3.15
C LEU A 263 -1.85 1.08 -2.04
N VAL A 264 -1.25 1.87 -1.14
CA VAL A 264 -1.84 2.20 0.16
C VAL A 264 -3.23 2.82 0.10
N SER A 265 -3.52 3.71 -0.86
CA SER A 265 -4.81 4.40 -0.86
C SER A 265 -5.89 3.67 -1.68
N PRO A 266 -5.74 3.44 -2.99
CA PRO A 266 -6.87 2.96 -3.81
C PRO A 266 -7.26 1.51 -3.54
N LEU A 267 -6.26 0.63 -3.37
CA LEU A 267 -6.50 -0.79 -3.11
C LEU A 267 -7.08 -0.98 -1.72
N LEU A 268 -6.54 -0.27 -0.72
CA LEU A 268 -7.01 -0.37 0.65
C LEU A 268 -8.46 0.09 0.79
N THR A 269 -8.83 1.21 0.17
CA THR A 269 -10.24 1.66 0.16
C THR A 269 -11.15 0.59 -0.42
N SER A 270 -10.76 -0.04 -1.53
CA SER A 270 -11.58 -1.10 -2.16
C SER A 270 -11.74 -2.32 -1.25
N VAL A 271 -10.67 -2.77 -0.57
CA VAL A 271 -10.77 -3.90 0.37
C VAL A 271 -11.56 -3.49 1.61
N SER A 272 -11.36 -2.28 2.11
CA SER A 272 -12.09 -1.71 3.25
C SER A 272 -13.60 -1.59 2.97
N ASP A 273 -14.00 -1.24 1.75
CA ASP A 273 -15.41 -1.20 1.35
C ASP A 273 -16.04 -2.60 1.44
N ILE A 274 -15.35 -3.61 0.92
CA ILE A 274 -15.80 -5.01 0.97
C ILE A 274 -15.94 -5.47 2.42
N THR A 275 -14.89 -5.30 3.24
CA THR A 275 -14.92 -5.73 4.65
C THR A 275 -15.94 -4.93 5.45
N GLY A 276 -16.07 -3.64 5.17
CA GLY A 276 -17.00 -2.74 5.85
C GLY A 276 -18.46 -3.07 5.57
N MET A 277 -18.81 -3.39 4.33
CA MET A 277 -20.16 -3.84 4.01
C MET A 277 -20.48 -5.18 4.68
N LEU A 278 -19.54 -6.13 4.71
CA LEU A 278 -19.75 -7.39 5.42
C LEU A 278 -19.97 -7.15 6.91
N ILE A 279 -19.07 -6.42 7.57
CA ILE A 279 -19.19 -6.07 8.99
C ILE A 279 -20.53 -5.37 9.26
N TYR A 280 -20.89 -4.39 8.43
CA TYR A 280 -22.10 -3.62 8.59
C TYR A 280 -23.36 -4.47 8.52
N PHE A 281 -23.54 -5.19 7.42
CA PHE A 281 -24.76 -5.95 7.22
C PHE A 281 -24.88 -7.15 8.16
N TYR A 282 -23.78 -7.87 8.45
CA TYR A 282 -23.84 -8.94 9.44
C TYR A 282 -24.13 -8.42 10.85
N THR A 283 -23.54 -7.29 11.25
CA THR A 283 -23.86 -6.68 12.54
C THR A 283 -25.32 -6.22 12.58
N ALA A 284 -25.79 -5.57 11.52
CA ALA A 284 -27.16 -5.06 11.45
C ALA A 284 -28.21 -6.16 11.46
N THR A 285 -28.02 -7.20 10.65
CA THR A 285 -28.93 -8.36 10.63
C THR A 285 -28.96 -9.08 11.97
N TRP A 286 -27.80 -9.26 12.61
CA TRP A 286 -27.71 -9.91 13.92
C TRP A 286 -28.33 -9.09 15.05
N VAL A 287 -28.01 -7.79 15.15
CA VAL A 287 -28.53 -6.91 16.22
C VAL A 287 -30.02 -6.64 16.06
N LEU A 288 -30.51 -6.50 14.83
CA LEU A 288 -31.90 -6.17 14.55
C LEU A 288 -32.80 -7.40 14.34
N GLY A 289 -32.23 -8.61 14.33
CA GLY A 289 -32.97 -9.86 14.10
C GLY A 289 -33.56 -9.97 12.70
N LEU A 290 -32.90 -9.37 11.70
CA LEU A 290 -33.28 -9.43 10.30
C LEU A 290 -32.53 -10.61 9.66
N HIS A 291 -33.11 -11.81 9.71
CA HIS A 291 -32.51 -13.03 9.15
C HIS A 291 -33.25 -13.50 7.90
#